data_AF-A0A1V6S8H4-F1
#
_entry.id   AF-A0A1V6S8H4-F1
#
_cell.length_a   1.000
_cell.length_b   1.000
_cell.length_c   1.000
_cell.angle_alpha   90.00
_cell.angle_beta   90.00
_cell.angle_gamma   90.00
#
_symmetry.space_group_name_H-M   'P 1'
#
loop_
_entity.id
_entity.type
_entity.pdbx_description
1 polymer ?
#
loop_
_entity_poly.entity_id
_entity_poly.type
_entity_poly.pdbx_seq_one_letter_code
_entity_poly.pdbx_strand_id
1 'polypeptide(L)'
;MSLSAFVIPVFLDTNQTADHMVRQWARLYHYGHIYLPALCVSTTGMYLFAALGRRASNNEQWSRYALAAISTITMVPFTWLLMTPTNNTLFRLDGSDYFVELSLVRGLVVKWAWLHVTRSLFPLVGAILGFTTLCQEFRSG
;
A
#
# COMPACT_ATOMS: atom_id res chain seq x y z
N MET A 1 -0.66 0.27 -9.79
CA MET A 1 0.57 -0.53 -9.97
C MET A 1 1.58 -0.10 -8.91
N SER A 2 2.06 -1.01 -8.05
CA SER A 2 3.03 -0.64 -7.01
C SER A 2 4.44 -0.57 -7.60
N LEU A 3 5.11 0.58 -7.51
CA LEU A 3 6.51 0.75 -7.92
C LEU A 3 7.42 -0.37 -7.36
N SER A 4 7.13 -0.87 -6.16
CA SER A 4 7.84 -1.99 -5.52
C SER A 4 7.83 -3.29 -6.32
N ALA A 5 6.81 -3.56 -7.14
CA ALA A 5 6.72 -4.81 -7.90
C ALA A 5 7.81 -4.92 -8.98
N PHE A 6 8.22 -3.78 -9.55
CA PHE A 6 9.27 -3.71 -10.57
C PHE A 6 10.63 -3.36 -9.97
N VAL A 7 10.65 -2.49 -8.95
CA VAL A 7 11.89 -1.97 -8.39
C VAL A 7 12.58 -2.97 -7.46
N ILE A 8 11.84 -3.81 -6.73
CA ILE A 8 12.46 -4.78 -5.81
C ILE A 8 13.28 -5.85 -6.55
N PRO A 9 12.79 -6.50 -7.63
CA PRO A 9 13.65 -7.40 -8.42
C PRO A 9 14.95 -6.74 -8.86
N VAL A 10 14.89 -5.49 -9.33
CA VAL A 10 16.08 -4.72 -9.71
C VAL A 10 17.03 -4.55 -8.52
N PHE A 11 16.53 -4.24 -7.32
CA PHE A 11 17.38 -4.14 -6.12
C PHE A 11 18.07 -5.47 -5.78
N LEU A 12 17.33 -6.58 -5.91
CA LEU A 12 17.83 -7.91 -5.59
C LEU A 12 18.87 -8.42 -6.60
N ASP A 13 18.81 -7.96 -7.84
CA ASP A 13 19.73 -8.36 -8.91
C ASP A 13 20.96 -7.46 -9.02
N THR A 14 20.83 -6.16 -8.72
CA THR A 14 21.90 -5.17 -8.98
C THR A 14 22.78 -4.83 -7.79
N ASN A 15 22.30 -4.97 -6.55
CA ASN A 15 23.09 -4.60 -5.38
C ASN A 15 24.03 -5.72 -4.94
N GLN A 16 25.31 -5.38 -4.82
CA GLN A 16 26.35 -6.29 -4.32
C GLN A 16 26.76 -6.00 -2.86
N THR A 17 26.28 -4.90 -2.27
CA THR A 17 26.56 -4.53 -0.88
C THR A 17 25.28 -4.20 -0.12
N ALA A 18 25.29 -4.53 1.18
CA ALA A 18 24.15 -4.33 2.08
C ALA A 18 23.74 -2.85 2.16
N ASP A 19 24.74 -1.97 2.27
CA ASP A 19 24.59 -0.52 2.40
C ASP A 19 23.89 0.11 1.18
N HIS A 20 24.31 -0.25 -0.04
CA HIS A 20 23.64 0.26 -1.25
C HIS A 20 22.18 -0.22 -1.33
N MET A 21 21.91 -1.48 -1.01
CA MET A 21 20.57 -2.04 -1.08
C MET A 21 19.61 -1.41 -0.06
N VAL A 22 20.07 -1.20 1.18
CA VAL A 22 19.23 -0.62 2.22
C VAL A 22 18.94 0.86 1.93
N ARG A 23 19.92 1.62 1.43
CA ARG A 23 19.74 3.01 0.98
C ARG A 23 18.74 3.12 -0.16
N GLN A 24 18.86 2.25 -1.16
CA GLN A 24 17.91 2.22 -2.28
C GLN A 24 16.49 1.89 -1.82
N TRP A 25 16.34 0.91 -0.91
CA TRP A 25 15.07 0.63 -0.26
C TRP A 25 14.52 1.84 0.51
N ALA A 26 15.35 2.54 1.29
CA ALA A 26 14.95 3.70 2.07
C ALA A 26 14.46 4.85 1.18
N ARG A 27 15.12 5.08 0.03
CA ARG A 27 14.67 6.04 -0.99
C ARG A 27 13.34 5.63 -1.63
N LEU A 28 13.15 4.34 -1.93
CA LEU A 28 11.87 3.84 -2.44
C LEU A 28 10.74 4.06 -1.42
N TYR A 29 10.99 3.75 -0.14
CA TYR A 29 10.05 4.02 0.94
C TYR A 29 9.75 5.53 1.05
N HIS A 30 10.79 6.36 0.97
CA HIS A 30 10.67 7.81 1.06
C HIS A 30 9.70 8.37 0.00
N TYR A 31 9.80 7.96 -1.26
CA TYR A 31 8.83 8.40 -2.26
C TYR A 31 7.43 7.80 -2.01
N GLY A 32 7.35 6.55 -1.57
CA GLY A 32 6.08 5.91 -1.25
C GLY A 32 5.29 6.63 -0.14
N HIS A 33 5.94 6.93 0.99
CA HIS A 33 5.24 7.52 2.15
C HIS A 33 4.80 8.97 1.95
N ILE A 34 5.38 9.71 0.99
CA ILE A 34 4.96 11.10 0.69
C ILE A 34 3.63 11.11 -0.07
N TYR A 35 3.52 10.32 -1.14
CA TYR A 35 2.38 10.42 -2.06
C TYR A 35 1.25 9.45 -1.73
N LEU A 36 1.56 8.23 -1.27
CA LEU A 36 0.57 7.18 -1.12
C LEU A 36 -0.47 7.41 0.00
N PRO A 37 -0.14 8.05 1.15
CA PRO A 37 -1.16 8.37 2.15
C PRO A 37 -2.22 9.34 1.64
N ALA A 38 -1.81 10.38 0.92
CA ALA A 38 -2.74 11.35 0.34
C ALA A 38 -3.69 10.70 -0.68
N LEU A 39 -3.18 9.78 -1.51
CA LEU A 39 -4.00 8.99 -2.43
C LEU A 39 -4.99 8.10 -1.67
N CYS A 40 -4.55 7.39 -0.63
CA CYS A 40 -5.42 6.53 0.17
C CYS A 40 -6.57 7.32 0.83
N VAL A 41 -6.26 8.46 1.44
CA VAL A 41 -7.27 9.33 2.07
C VAL A 41 -8.23 9.88 1.02
N SER A 42 -7.71 10.37 -0.11
CA SER A 42 -8.53 10.91 -1.20
C SER A 42 -9.50 9.86 -1.76
N THR A 43 -9.01 8.65 -2.06
CA THR A 43 -9.85 7.56 -2.57
C THR A 43 -10.89 7.09 -1.55
N THR A 44 -10.49 6.97 -0.28
CA THR A 44 -11.43 6.63 0.81
C THR A 44 -12.51 7.69 0.95
N GLY A 45 -12.13 8.97 0.92
CA GLY A 45 -13.06 10.10 1.00
C GLY A 45 -14.04 10.12 -0.18
N MET A 46 -13.57 9.82 -1.39
CA MET A 46 -14.42 9.70 -2.57
C MET A 46 -15.48 8.59 -2.41
N TYR A 47 -15.09 7.41 -1.94
CA TYR A 47 -16.05 6.32 -1.68
C TYR A 47 -17.02 6.66 -0.55
N LEU A 48 -16.55 7.31 0.50
CA LEU A 48 -17.41 7.74 1.60
C LEU A 48 -18.42 8.80 1.15
N PHE A 49 -17.99 9.77 0.35
CA PHE A 49 -18.87 10.78 -0.23
C PHE A 49 -19.97 10.13 -1.09
N ALA A 50 -19.61 9.19 -1.97
CA ALA A 50 -20.58 8.43 -2.76
C ALA A 50 -21.54 7.63 -1.85
N ALA A 51 -21.03 6.95 -0.83
CA ALA A 51 -21.85 6.21 0.12
C ALA A 51 -22.87 7.11 0.84
N LEU A 52 -22.43 8.26 1.34
CA LEU A 52 -23.30 9.22 2.04
C LEU A 52 -24.37 9.80 1.12
N GLY A 53 -24.01 10.17 -0.11
CA GLY A 53 -24.96 10.65 -1.11
C GLY A 53 -26.03 9.61 -1.44
N ARG A 54 -25.63 8.35 -1.67
CA ARG A 54 -26.59 7.25 -1.95
C ARG A 54 -27.47 6.93 -0.75
N ARG A 55 -26.91 6.98 0.46
CA ARG A 55 -27.68 6.78 1.69
C ARG A 55 -28.74 7.86 1.87
N ALA A 56 -28.42 9.13 1.57
CA ALA A 56 -29.38 10.23 1.63
C ALA A 56 -30.54 10.08 0.63
N SER A 57 -30.29 9.45 -0.53
CA SER A 57 -31.31 9.15 -1.53
C SER A 57 -32.02 7.79 -1.33
N ASN A 58 -31.85 7.13 -0.19
CA ASN A 58 -32.36 5.77 0.08
C ASN A 58 -31.97 4.71 -0.97
N ASN A 59 -30.83 4.90 -1.65
CA ASN A 59 -30.33 3.92 -2.62
C ASN A 59 -29.50 2.85 -1.89
N GLU A 60 -29.91 1.58 -2.03
CA GLU A 60 -29.30 0.40 -1.39
C GLU A 60 -27.80 0.20 -1.71
N GLN A 61 -27.30 0.78 -2.79
CA GLN A 61 -25.91 0.71 -3.22
C GLN A 61 -24.93 1.45 -2.28
N TRP A 62 -25.44 2.29 -1.37
CA TRP A 62 -24.62 3.00 -0.37
C TRP A 62 -23.68 2.06 0.40
N SER A 63 -24.15 0.85 0.71
CA SER A 63 -23.42 -0.17 1.45
C SER A 63 -22.17 -0.64 0.71
N ARG A 64 -22.22 -0.75 -0.63
CA ARG A 64 -21.08 -1.20 -1.45
C ARG A 64 -19.99 -0.14 -1.53
N TYR A 65 -20.37 1.14 -1.63
CA TYR A 65 -19.41 2.24 -1.53
C TYR A 65 -18.80 2.34 -0.13
N ALA A 66 -19.59 2.09 0.94
CA ALA A 66 -19.05 2.02 2.29
C ALA A 66 -18.03 0.89 2.45
N LEU A 67 -18.31 -0.31 1.90
CA LEU A 67 -17.36 -1.42 1.88
C LEU A 67 -16.10 -1.09 1.06
N ALA A 68 -16.23 -0.34 -0.04
CA ALA A 68 -15.08 0.14 -0.82
C ALA A 68 -14.19 1.10 0.00
N ALA A 69 -14.79 2.00 0.77
CA ALA A 69 -14.07 2.89 1.68
C ALA A 69 -13.36 2.12 2.80
N ILE A 70 -14.07 1.21 3.48
CA ILE A 70 -13.55 0.40 4.59
C ILE A 70 -12.39 -0.48 4.11
N SER A 71 -12.55 -1.19 2.99
CA SER A 71 -11.48 -2.02 2.42
C SER A 71 -10.24 -1.20 2.08
N THR A 72 -10.40 -0.02 1.47
CA THR A 72 -9.29 0.88 1.14
C THR A 72 -8.54 1.35 2.39
N ILE A 73 -9.24 1.88 3.39
CA ILE A 73 -8.60 2.45 4.58
C ILE A 73 -7.98 1.38 5.50
N THR A 74 -8.44 0.13 5.42
CA THR A 74 -7.89 -1.01 6.18
C THR A 74 -6.40 -1.25 5.89
N MET A 75 -5.89 -0.78 4.75
CA MET A 75 -4.45 -0.84 4.48
C MET A 75 -3.60 -0.07 5.51
N VAL A 76 -4.16 0.95 6.18
CA VAL A 76 -3.47 1.79 7.18
C VAL A 76 -3.15 0.99 8.45
N PRO A 77 -4.13 0.39 9.16
CA PRO A 77 -3.82 -0.44 10.32
C PRO A 77 -2.95 -1.65 9.96
N PHE A 78 -3.11 -2.24 8.77
CA PHE A 78 -2.19 -3.29 8.29
C PHE A 78 -0.73 -2.80 8.25
N THR A 79 -0.52 -1.59 7.74
CA THR A 79 0.82 -0.99 7.65
C THR A 79 1.42 -0.80 9.03
N TRP A 80 0.68 -0.21 9.96
CA TRP A 80 1.18 0.05 11.30
C TRP A 80 1.48 -1.21 12.09
N LEU A 81 0.62 -2.23 12.00
CA LEU A 81 0.75 -3.44 12.80
C LEU A 81 1.77 -4.42 12.22
N LEU A 82 1.78 -4.62 10.90
CA LEU A 82 2.57 -5.71 10.28
C LEU A 82 3.81 -5.23 9.52
N MET A 83 3.82 -3.99 9.02
CA MET A 83 4.96 -3.49 8.23
C MET A 83 5.97 -2.72 9.06
N THR A 84 5.52 -1.99 10.08
CA THR A 84 6.38 -1.16 10.95
C THR A 84 7.59 -1.91 11.51
N PRO A 85 7.50 -3.16 12.03
CA PRO A 85 8.69 -3.85 12.55
C PRO A 85 9.77 -4.06 11.50
N THR A 86 9.37 -4.43 10.28
CA THR A 86 10.30 -4.63 9.16
C THR A 86 10.90 -3.31 8.70
N ASN A 87 10.07 -2.26 8.58
CA ASN A 87 10.53 -0.91 8.20
C ASN A 87 11.55 -0.36 9.21
N ASN A 88 11.25 -0.44 10.50
CA ASN A 88 12.13 0.06 11.56
C ASN A 88 13.47 -0.68 11.57
N THR A 89 13.46 -1.98 11.29
CA THR A 89 14.70 -2.76 11.19
C THR A 89 15.53 -2.28 10.01
N LEU A 90 14.94 -2.11 8.83
CA LEU A 90 15.65 -1.63 7.64
C LEU A 90 16.17 -0.19 7.83
N PHE A 91 15.40 0.70 8.46
CA PHE A 91 15.86 2.07 8.78
C PHE A 91 17.01 2.11 9.78
N ARG A 92 17.05 1.19 10.75
CA ARG A 92 18.19 1.09 11.67
C ARG A 92 19.47 0.65 10.97
N LEU A 93 19.34 -0.17 9.91
CA LEU A 93 20.47 -0.62 9.10
C LEU A 93 20.94 0.47 8.12
N ASP A 94 20.06 1.39 7.70
CA ASP A 94 20.35 2.52 6.79
C ASP A 94 21.23 3.64 7.39
N GLY A 95 21.65 3.50 8.65
CA GLY A 95 22.57 4.44 9.30
C GLY A 95 23.54 3.75 10.26
N SER A 96 23.72 2.44 10.14
CA SER A 96 24.63 1.70 11.00
C SER A 96 26.05 1.67 10.43
N ASP A 97 27.04 2.00 11.25
CA ASP A 97 28.47 1.85 10.90
C ASP A 97 28.97 0.41 11.00
N TYR A 98 28.11 -0.51 11.47
CA TYR A 98 28.46 -1.92 11.63
C TYR A 98 28.48 -2.66 10.28
N PHE A 99 29.32 -3.68 10.18
CA PHE A 99 29.25 -4.62 9.08
C PHE A 99 27.90 -5.36 9.10
N VAL A 100 27.10 -5.16 8.05
CA VAL A 100 25.82 -5.83 7.86
C VAL A 100 25.95 -6.82 6.71
N GLU A 101 25.56 -8.06 6.96
CA GLU A 101 25.55 -9.10 5.94
C GLU A 101 24.48 -8.80 4.87
N LEU A 102 24.85 -8.90 3.58
CA LEU A 102 23.94 -8.66 2.46
C LEU A 102 22.71 -9.59 2.49
N SER A 103 22.90 -10.86 2.88
CA SER A 103 21.83 -11.86 2.93
C SER A 103 20.70 -11.46 3.89
N LEU A 104 21.05 -10.87 5.04
CA LEU A 104 20.11 -10.36 6.03
C LEU A 104 19.26 -9.23 5.46
N VAL A 105 19.90 -8.22 4.86
CA VAL A 105 19.19 -7.09 4.23
C VAL A 105 18.30 -7.62 3.11
N ARG A 106 18.79 -8.58 2.31
CA ARG A 106 18.03 -9.18 1.21
C ARG A 106 16.75 -9.84 1.71
N GLY A 107 16.86 -10.63 2.78
CA GLY A 107 15.72 -11.28 3.41
C GLY A 107 14.68 -10.28 3.93
N LEU A 108 15.13 -9.18 4.54
CA LEU A 108 14.25 -8.11 5.02
C LEU A 108 13.54 -7.38 3.86
N VAL A 109 14.25 -7.08 2.78
CA VAL A 109 13.68 -6.44 1.58
C VAL A 109 12.66 -7.35 0.89
N VAL A 110 12.94 -8.65 0.79
CA VAL A 110 11.97 -9.64 0.26
C VAL A 110 10.73 -9.72 1.15
N LYS A 111 10.90 -9.80 2.46
CA LYS A 111 9.77 -9.79 3.41
C LYS A 111 8.95 -8.52 3.27
N TRP A 112 9.60 -7.36 3.18
CA TRP A 112 8.95 -6.08 2.97
C TRP A 112 8.16 -6.05 1.66
N ALA A 113 8.70 -6.61 0.59
CA ALA A 113 8.04 -6.67 -0.71
C ALA A 113 6.73 -7.49 -0.65
N TRP A 114 6.76 -8.65 0.01
CA TRP A 114 5.56 -9.47 0.23
C TRP A 114 4.50 -8.72 1.04
N LEU A 115 4.91 -8.06 2.13
CA LEU A 115 3.99 -7.23 2.91
C LEU A 115 3.38 -6.08 2.07
N HIS A 116 4.18 -5.48 1.19
CA HIS A 116 3.70 -4.44 0.27
C HIS A 116 2.67 -4.97 -0.74
N VAL A 117 2.86 -6.19 -1.25
CA VAL A 117 1.90 -6.87 -2.12
C VAL A 117 0.59 -7.07 -1.37
N THR A 118 0.63 -7.67 -0.18
CA THR A 118 -0.56 -7.87 0.67
C THR A 118 -1.26 -6.54 0.96
N ARG A 119 -0.51 -5.50 1.33
CA ARG A 119 -1.05 -4.15 1.56
C ARG A 119 -1.79 -3.61 0.34
N SER A 120 -1.31 -3.89 -0.86
CA SER A 120 -1.88 -3.37 -2.11
C SER A 120 -3.21 -4.06 -2.50
N LEU A 121 -3.53 -5.21 -1.90
CA LEU A 121 -4.80 -5.90 -2.14
C LEU A 121 -6.00 -5.14 -1.54
N PHE A 122 -5.81 -4.47 -0.41
CA PHE A 122 -6.85 -3.68 0.26
C PHE A 122 -7.47 -2.58 -0.64
N PRO A 123 -6.69 -1.62 -1.19
CA PRO A 123 -7.24 -0.64 -2.10
C PRO A 123 -7.68 -1.24 -3.45
N LEU A 124 -7.13 -2.38 -3.87
CA LEU A 124 -7.58 -3.08 -5.08
C LEU A 124 -9.00 -3.63 -4.91
N VAL A 125 -9.30 -4.25 -3.77
CA VAL A 125 -10.67 -4.68 -3.43
C VAL A 125 -11.61 -3.48 -3.40
N GLY A 126 -11.20 -2.38 -2.77
CA GLY A 126 -11.97 -1.14 -2.78
C GLY A 126 -12.27 -0.61 -4.19
N ALA A 127 -11.27 -0.64 -5.06
CA ALA A 127 -11.42 -0.26 -6.47
C ALA A 127 -12.42 -1.13 -7.22
N ILE A 128 -12.36 -2.45 -7.05
CA ILE A 128 -13.29 -3.40 -7.68
C ILE A 128 -14.72 -3.14 -7.19
N LEU A 129 -14.91 -2.99 -5.88
CA LEU A 129 -16.23 -2.72 -5.29
C LEU A 129 -16.81 -1.38 -5.79
N GLY A 130 -16.03 -0.31 -5.76
CA GLY A 130 -16.45 1.00 -6.23
C GLY A 130 -16.80 1.01 -7.73
N PHE A 131 -15.95 0.37 -8.55
CA PHE A 131 -16.15 0.30 -10.01
C PHE A 131 -17.36 -0.54 -10.40
N THR A 132 -17.52 -1.74 -9.81
CA THR A 132 -18.67 -2.61 -10.11
C THR A 132 -19.99 -1.98 -9.68
N THR A 133 -20.01 -1.26 -8.55
CA THR A 133 -21.19 -0.50 -8.09
C THR A 133 -21.54 0.60 -9.08
N LEU A 134 -20.55 1.37 -9.53
CA LEU A 134 -20.75 2.40 -10.55
C LEU A 134 -21.30 1.83 -11.87
N CYS A 135 -20.75 0.70 -12.35
CA CYS A 135 -21.26 0.05 -13.56
C CYS A 135 -22.70 -0.45 -13.43
N GLN A 136 -23.11 -0.87 -12.22
CA GLN A 136 -24.48 -1.31 -11.98
C GLN A 136 -25.46 -0.13 -12.00
N GLU A 137 -25.06 1.03 -11.46
CA GLU A 137 -25.84 2.26 -11.53
C GLU A 137 -26.19 2.63 -12.97
N PHE A 138 -25.20 2.61 -13.86
CA PHE A 138 -25.39 2.88 -15.29
C PHE A 138 -26.28 1.86 -16.02
N ARG A 139 -26.44 0.66 -15.48
CA ARG A 139 -27.32 -0.37 -16.07
C ARG A 139 -28.76 -0.28 -15.54
N SER A 140 -28.97 0.41 -14.41
CA SER A 140 -30.26 0.50 -13.73
C SER A 140 -31.02 1.81 -13.93
N GLY A 141 -30.38 2.82 -14.53
CA GLY A 141 -30.99 4.11 -14.90
C GLY A 141 -31.27 4.17 -16.39
#